data_AF-A0A960JJD9-F1
#
_entry.id   AF-A0A960JJD9-F1
#
_cell.length_a   1.000
_cell.length_b   1.000
_cell.length_c   1.000
_cell.angle_alpha   90.00
_cell.angle_beta   90.00
_cell.angle_gamma   90.00
#
_symmetry.space_group_name_H-M   'P 1'
#
loop_
_entity.id
_entity.type
_entity.pdbx_description
1 polymer ?
#
loop_
_entity_poly.entity_id
_entity_poly.type
_entity_poly.pdbx_seq_one_letter_code
_entity_poly.pdbx_strand_id
1 'polypeptide(L)'
;MTENNTTGFENHLNNFTENQWLETISRLLPEIHDVDQNAVQIWFRFYPLSLYRYLQKAEDKEATLHGFAMQGNYELKTQIDGSHNFLWGHRFWADVKKAIIERSASFDSDQLDLANEIRSIGRSVAKSVGQDSSLLIGITAVGLMTLVQTGLDAFSAASGESAKASGLLKKSPEKVLEARTKEKKGGLLGFLRTVDKEFRVNWDETKEGSQFDVIYNEELASGAARDQSQNWLERDERCGEGVIPVECRSAACGTCWVGVIGGAEKLSDVARLERKQMKVFGYKQGDEAKPIMRLACQAQAEGSVSIVLPPWNGVFGKKIYGVERVELEPATTSAKKLRETIEEALTLSEDN
;
A
#
# COMPACT_ATOMS: atom_id res chain seq x y z
N MET A 1 7.44 -18.73 27.50
CA MET A 1 6.14 -18.66 26.83
C MET A 1 5.24 -17.80 27.70
N THR A 2 5.22 -16.50 27.46
CA THR A 2 4.19 -15.64 28.04
C THR A 2 2.93 -15.87 27.22
N GLU A 3 1.90 -16.46 27.83
CA GLU A 3 0.55 -16.43 27.27
C GLU A 3 0.19 -14.96 27.04
N ASN A 4 0.19 -14.52 25.79
CA ASN A 4 -0.36 -13.21 25.44
C ASN A 4 -1.87 -13.30 25.72
N ASN A 5 -2.30 -12.71 26.84
CA ASN A 5 -3.71 -12.55 27.18
C ASN A 5 -4.36 -11.64 26.13
N THR A 6 -4.78 -12.24 25.03
CA THR A 6 -5.47 -11.57 23.93
C THR A 6 -6.81 -11.08 24.45
N THR A 7 -7.09 -9.79 24.31
CA THR A 7 -8.33 -9.20 24.83
C THR A 7 -9.56 -9.74 24.08
N GLY A 8 -10.75 -9.62 24.69
CA GLY A 8 -12.00 -10.00 24.02
C GLY A 8 -12.19 -9.29 22.68
N PHE A 9 -11.74 -8.03 22.59
CA PHE A 9 -11.82 -7.24 21.37
C PHE A 9 -10.85 -7.73 20.29
N GLU A 10 -9.59 -8.02 20.64
CA GLU A 10 -8.63 -8.60 19.69
C GLU A 10 -9.09 -9.96 19.19
N ASN A 11 -9.65 -10.81 20.05
CA ASN A 11 -10.23 -12.09 19.66
C ASN A 11 -11.39 -11.89 18.68
N HIS A 12 -12.28 -10.93 18.94
CA HIS A 12 -13.37 -10.57 18.03
C HIS A 12 -12.85 -10.14 16.64
N LEU A 13 -11.91 -9.20 16.59
CA LEU A 13 -11.35 -8.72 15.31
C LEU A 13 -10.57 -9.81 14.56
N ASN A 14 -9.91 -10.72 15.28
CA ASN A 14 -9.18 -11.83 14.69
C ASN A 14 -10.08 -12.90 14.05
N ASN A 15 -11.37 -12.95 14.40
CA ASN A 15 -12.31 -13.89 13.77
C ASN A 15 -12.62 -13.55 12.30
N PHE A 16 -12.34 -12.32 11.85
CA PHE A 16 -12.54 -11.93 10.47
C PHE A 16 -11.39 -12.41 9.57
N THR A 17 -11.75 -12.97 8.43
CA THR A 17 -10.81 -13.33 7.34
C THR A 17 -10.40 -12.08 6.56
N GLU A 18 -9.29 -12.17 5.82
CA GLU A 18 -8.86 -11.06 4.96
C GLU A 18 -9.94 -10.66 3.95
N ASN A 19 -10.66 -11.62 3.36
CA ASN A 19 -11.74 -11.31 2.43
C ASN A 19 -12.89 -10.55 3.11
N GLN A 20 -13.28 -10.92 4.32
CA GLN A 20 -14.30 -10.16 5.08
C GLN A 20 -13.86 -8.74 5.41
N TRP A 21 -12.57 -8.53 5.71
CA TRP A 21 -12.00 -7.20 5.86
C TRP A 21 -12.09 -6.41 4.55
N LEU A 22 -11.65 -6.99 3.43
CA LEU A 22 -11.68 -6.33 2.13
C LEU A 22 -13.11 -6.00 1.67
N GLU A 23 -14.06 -6.93 1.83
CA GLU A 23 -15.48 -6.71 1.55
C GLU A 23 -16.06 -5.60 2.44
N THR A 24 -15.66 -5.55 3.71
CA THR A 24 -16.07 -4.47 4.62
C THR A 24 -15.52 -3.13 4.18
N ILE A 25 -14.25 -3.05 3.77
CA ILE A 25 -13.70 -1.82 3.19
C ILE A 25 -14.49 -1.42 1.95
N SER A 26 -14.75 -2.34 1.02
CA SER A 26 -15.55 -2.05 -0.19
C SER A 26 -16.95 -1.51 0.14
N ARG A 27 -17.62 -2.05 1.17
CA ARG A 27 -18.92 -1.53 1.66
C ARG A 27 -18.80 -0.12 2.25
N LEU A 28 -17.69 0.20 2.90
CA LEU A 28 -17.46 1.49 3.55
C LEU A 28 -16.91 2.57 2.61
N LEU A 29 -16.39 2.22 1.43
CA LEU A 29 -15.83 3.20 0.49
C LEU A 29 -16.73 4.41 0.21
N PRO A 30 -18.05 4.25 -0.05
CA PRO A 30 -18.94 5.39 -0.28
C PRO A 30 -19.11 6.33 0.93
N GLU A 31 -18.75 5.86 2.13
CA GLU A 31 -18.79 6.64 3.37
C GLU A 31 -17.43 7.28 3.69
N ILE A 32 -16.34 6.84 3.04
CA ILE A 32 -15.00 7.41 3.18
C ILE A 32 -14.87 8.58 2.23
N HIS A 33 -14.32 9.70 2.71
CA HIS A 33 -14.06 10.86 1.86
C HIS A 33 -13.10 10.50 0.72
N ASP A 34 -13.38 10.97 -0.49
CA ASP A 34 -12.63 10.64 -1.73
C ASP A 34 -11.10 10.78 -1.60
N VAL A 35 -10.65 11.73 -0.76
CA VAL A 35 -9.22 11.96 -0.47
C VAL A 35 -8.50 10.71 0.04
N ASP A 36 -9.20 9.81 0.75
CA ASP A 36 -8.62 8.63 1.39
C ASP A 36 -9.15 7.29 0.84
N GLN A 37 -10.17 7.29 -0.04
CA GLN A 37 -10.74 6.05 -0.58
C GLN A 37 -9.69 5.13 -1.22
N ASN A 38 -8.84 5.66 -2.10
CA ASN A 38 -7.76 4.88 -2.71
C ASN A 38 -6.65 4.55 -1.70
N ALA A 39 -6.30 5.50 -0.84
CA ALA A 39 -5.24 5.35 0.14
C ALA A 39 -5.52 4.20 1.13
N VAL A 40 -6.76 4.10 1.62
CA VAL A 40 -7.20 3.01 2.50
C VAL A 40 -7.08 1.66 1.79
N GLN A 41 -7.59 1.55 0.56
CA GLN A 41 -7.50 0.29 -0.20
C GLN A 41 -6.05 -0.13 -0.44
N ILE A 42 -5.19 0.81 -0.80
CA ILE A 42 -3.75 0.60 -1.00
C ILE A 42 -3.09 0.12 0.30
N TRP A 43 -3.40 0.73 1.45
CA TRP A 43 -2.84 0.32 2.73
C TRP A 43 -3.17 -1.15 3.06
N PHE A 44 -4.41 -1.59 2.80
CA PHE A 44 -4.80 -3.01 2.97
C PHE A 44 -4.10 -3.96 1.97
N ARG A 45 -3.53 -3.45 0.87
CA ARG A 45 -2.66 -4.23 -0.03
C ARG A 45 -1.19 -4.21 0.40
N PHE A 46 -0.76 -3.15 1.07
CA PHE A 46 0.58 -3.06 1.67
C PHE A 46 0.73 -3.96 2.89
N TYR A 47 -0.35 -4.24 3.61
CA TYR A 47 -0.31 -5.09 4.81
C TYR A 47 -1.38 -6.20 4.72
N PRO A 48 -1.22 -7.17 3.80
CA PRO A 48 -2.19 -8.25 3.65
C PRO A 48 -2.21 -9.14 4.90
N LEU A 49 -3.38 -9.27 5.50
CA LEU A 49 -3.60 -10.09 6.70
C LEU A 49 -3.21 -11.56 6.48
N SER A 50 -3.43 -12.09 5.27
CA SER A 50 -3.05 -13.47 4.93
C SER A 50 -1.54 -13.68 4.96
N LEU A 51 -0.75 -12.70 4.47
CA LEU A 51 0.71 -12.73 4.57
C LEU A 51 1.17 -12.67 6.01
N TYR A 52 0.63 -11.73 6.79
CA TYR A 52 0.94 -11.63 8.22
C TYR A 52 0.68 -12.97 8.94
N ARG A 53 -0.51 -13.54 8.78
CA ARG A 53 -0.89 -14.81 9.43
C ARG A 53 -0.06 -16.01 8.96
N TYR A 54 0.34 -16.02 7.70
CA TYR A 54 1.24 -17.05 7.17
C TYR A 54 2.60 -16.97 7.87
N LEU A 55 3.20 -15.78 7.92
CA LEU A 55 4.50 -15.57 8.56
C LEU A 55 4.49 -15.83 10.08
N GLN A 56 3.38 -15.58 10.77
CA GLN A 56 3.24 -15.91 12.20
C GLN A 56 3.21 -17.43 12.47
N LYS A 57 2.80 -18.23 11.49
CA LYS A 57 2.70 -19.69 11.60
C LYS A 57 3.90 -20.43 11.00
N ALA A 58 4.81 -19.71 10.34
CA ALA A 58 5.98 -20.31 9.73
C ALA A 58 6.92 -20.87 10.81
N GLU A 59 7.30 -22.14 10.68
CA GLU A 59 8.29 -22.76 11.58
C GLU A 59 9.66 -22.13 11.42
N ASP A 60 10.07 -21.90 10.18
CA ASP A 60 11.25 -21.12 9.81
C ASP A 60 10.83 -19.86 9.05
N LYS A 61 10.76 -18.75 9.79
CA LYS A 61 10.40 -17.45 9.24
C LYS A 61 11.45 -16.95 8.24
N GLU A 62 12.75 -17.15 8.50
CA GLU A 62 13.81 -16.64 7.64
C GLU A 62 13.84 -17.37 6.29
N ALA A 63 13.73 -18.71 6.31
CA ALA A 63 13.60 -19.49 5.08
C ALA A 63 12.35 -19.10 4.28
N THR A 64 11.24 -18.83 4.97
CA THR A 64 9.99 -18.36 4.33
C THR A 64 10.18 -17.00 3.65
N LEU A 65 10.80 -16.03 4.35
CA LEU A 65 11.06 -14.70 3.80
C LEU A 65 11.99 -14.75 2.59
N HIS A 66 13.05 -15.56 2.68
CA HIS A 66 13.96 -15.81 1.58
C HIS A 66 13.22 -16.43 0.38
N GLY A 67 12.36 -17.41 0.62
CA GLY A 67 11.57 -18.05 -0.43
C GLY A 67 10.53 -17.14 -1.10
N PHE A 68 10.08 -16.11 -0.39
CA PHE A 68 9.24 -15.05 -0.93
C PHE A 68 10.04 -13.90 -1.56
N ALA A 69 11.37 -13.95 -1.55
CA ALA A 69 12.23 -12.83 -1.97
C ALA A 69 11.80 -11.51 -1.31
N MET A 70 11.49 -11.57 -0.01
CA MET A 70 11.04 -10.40 0.75
C MET A 70 12.18 -9.42 0.94
N GLN A 71 11.96 -8.16 0.59
CA GLN A 71 12.91 -7.07 0.76
C GLN A 71 12.21 -5.87 1.42
N GLY A 72 12.97 -5.05 2.15
CA GLY A 72 12.45 -3.86 2.83
C GLY A 72 11.66 -4.18 4.11
N ASN A 73 10.94 -3.18 4.61
CA ASN A 73 10.23 -3.26 5.88
C ASN A 73 8.76 -3.67 5.69
N TYR A 74 8.51 -4.97 5.79
CA TYR A 74 7.16 -5.56 5.72
C TYR A 74 6.48 -5.66 7.10
N GLU A 75 7.23 -5.44 8.20
CA GLU A 75 6.70 -5.62 9.54
C GLU A 75 5.95 -4.39 10.02
N LEU A 76 4.61 -4.47 10.05
CA LEU A 76 3.77 -3.38 10.53
C LEU A 76 4.06 -2.99 11.98
N LYS A 77 4.52 -3.94 12.82
CA LYS A 77 4.89 -3.70 14.23
C LYS A 77 5.99 -2.64 14.39
N THR A 78 6.85 -2.45 13.38
CA THR A 78 7.91 -1.42 13.39
C THR A 78 7.45 -0.09 12.79
N GLN A 79 6.21 -0.03 12.28
CA GLN A 79 5.67 1.09 11.51
C GLN A 79 4.25 1.49 11.97
N ILE A 80 3.87 1.16 13.20
CA ILE A 80 2.51 1.36 13.74
C ILE A 80 2.01 2.78 13.50
N ASP A 81 2.81 3.79 13.85
CA ASP A 81 2.40 5.19 13.77
C ASP A 81 2.68 5.83 12.39
N GLY A 82 3.38 5.13 11.48
CA GLY A 82 3.91 5.70 10.23
C GLY A 82 3.41 5.06 8.94
N SER A 83 2.91 3.83 9.00
CA SER A 83 2.53 3.02 7.83
C SER A 83 1.44 3.65 6.94
N HIS A 84 0.67 4.58 7.50
CA HIS A 84 -0.47 5.25 6.88
C HIS A 84 -0.25 6.75 6.69
N ASN A 85 1.00 7.25 6.71
CA ASN A 85 1.29 8.69 6.59
C ASN A 85 0.81 9.32 5.28
N PHE A 86 0.54 8.51 4.27
CA PHE A 86 -0.01 8.95 2.98
C PHE A 86 -1.55 9.12 2.99
N LEU A 87 -2.24 8.73 4.07
CA LEU A 87 -3.65 9.05 4.27
C LEU A 87 -3.78 10.49 4.78
N TRP A 88 -4.71 11.26 4.24
CA TRP A 88 -5.05 12.57 4.76
C TRP A 88 -5.55 12.49 6.21
N GLY A 89 -6.30 11.44 6.54
CA GLY A 89 -6.80 11.13 7.88
C GLY A 89 -5.72 10.78 8.90
N HIS A 90 -4.46 10.56 8.51
CA HIS A 90 -3.34 10.30 9.44
C HIS A 90 -3.21 11.38 10.54
N ARG A 91 -3.63 12.61 10.25
CA ARG A 91 -3.64 13.72 11.23
C ARG A 91 -4.47 13.44 12.49
N PHE A 92 -5.39 12.49 12.43
CA PHE A 92 -6.24 12.09 13.56
C PHE A 92 -5.78 10.78 14.20
N TRP A 93 -4.59 10.29 13.84
CA TRP A 93 -4.09 9.00 14.29
C TRP A 93 -4.08 8.87 15.82
N ALA A 94 -3.60 9.91 16.52
CA ALA A 94 -3.58 9.92 17.98
C ALA A 94 -4.98 9.71 18.59
N ASP A 95 -5.99 10.41 18.07
CA ASP A 95 -7.38 10.31 18.54
C ASP A 95 -8.00 8.95 18.22
N VAL A 96 -7.77 8.44 17.00
CA VAL A 96 -8.24 7.12 16.56
C VAL A 96 -7.63 6.01 17.40
N LYS A 97 -6.31 6.05 17.59
CA LYS A 97 -5.58 5.09 18.40
C LYS A 97 -6.08 5.05 19.84
N LYS A 98 -6.26 6.24 20.44
CA LYS A 98 -6.84 6.37 21.78
C LYS A 98 -8.23 5.73 21.86
N ALA A 99 -9.12 6.04 20.91
CA ALA A 99 -10.47 5.49 20.89
C ALA A 99 -10.49 3.96 20.73
N ILE A 100 -9.57 3.39 19.94
CA ILE A 100 -9.42 1.94 19.79
C ILE A 100 -8.97 1.29 21.09
N ILE A 101 -8.00 1.88 21.81
CA ILE A 101 -7.55 1.37 23.12
C ILE A 101 -8.68 1.42 24.14
N GLU A 102 -9.41 2.53 24.23
CA GLU A 102 -10.57 2.68 25.12
C GLU A 102 -11.69 1.69 24.78
N ARG A 103 -11.93 1.46 23.48
CA ARG A 103 -12.90 0.46 23.03
C ARG A 103 -12.45 -0.96 23.38
N SER A 104 -11.16 -1.28 23.25
CA SER A 104 -10.61 -2.58 23.63
C SER A 104 -10.78 -2.89 25.12
N ALA A 105 -10.68 -1.88 25.98
CA ALA A 105 -10.86 -2.02 27.43
C ALA A 105 -12.33 -2.13 27.86
N SER A 106 -13.25 -1.58 27.08
CA SER A 106 -14.69 -1.54 27.36
C SER A 106 -15.51 -2.51 26.52
N PHE A 107 -14.85 -3.38 25.74
CA PHE A 107 -15.50 -4.27 24.79
C PHE A 107 -16.37 -5.31 25.50
N ASP A 108 -17.66 -5.28 25.17
CA ASP A 108 -18.64 -6.30 25.46
C ASP A 108 -18.86 -7.19 24.23
N SER A 109 -19.15 -8.47 24.45
CA SER A 109 -19.23 -9.47 23.39
C SER A 109 -20.51 -9.42 22.55
N ASP A 110 -21.18 -8.26 22.49
CA ASP A 110 -22.33 -8.10 21.63
C ASP A 110 -21.85 -8.18 20.18
N GLN A 111 -22.43 -9.09 19.39
CA GLN A 111 -21.99 -9.41 18.02
C GLN A 111 -22.17 -8.21 17.08
N LEU A 112 -21.23 -7.28 17.11
CA LEU A 112 -21.18 -6.17 16.18
C LEU A 112 -20.51 -6.61 14.88
N ASP A 113 -21.16 -6.32 13.75
CA ASP A 113 -20.53 -6.42 12.43
C ASP A 113 -19.31 -5.50 12.37
N LEU A 114 -18.24 -5.95 11.71
CA LEU A 114 -16.98 -5.21 11.59
C LEU A 114 -17.20 -3.79 11.02
N ALA A 115 -18.10 -3.64 10.06
CA ALA A 115 -18.43 -2.33 9.50
C ALA A 115 -19.04 -1.38 10.54
N ASN A 116 -19.89 -1.91 11.44
CA ASN A 116 -20.49 -1.12 12.50
C ASN A 116 -19.46 -0.73 13.56
N GLU A 117 -18.51 -1.61 13.88
CA GLU A 117 -17.41 -1.30 14.78
C GLU A 117 -16.56 -0.14 14.24
N ILE A 118 -16.15 -0.21 12.95
CA ILE A 118 -15.42 0.86 12.27
C ILE A 118 -16.21 2.18 12.28
N ARG A 119 -17.51 2.14 11.91
CA ARG A 119 -18.37 3.33 11.90
C ARG A 119 -18.53 3.94 13.29
N SER A 120 -18.75 3.10 14.30
CA SER A 120 -18.99 3.55 15.68
C SER A 120 -17.78 4.31 16.22
N ILE A 121 -16.59 3.71 16.11
CA ILE A 121 -15.34 4.35 16.53
C ILE A 121 -15.09 5.62 15.69
N GLY A 122 -15.20 5.52 14.37
CA GLY A 122 -14.95 6.65 13.47
C GLY A 122 -15.88 7.85 13.73
N ARG A 123 -17.17 7.62 13.99
CA ARG A 123 -18.14 8.67 14.35
C ARG A 123 -17.87 9.25 15.73
N SER A 124 -17.49 8.42 16.70
CA SER A 124 -17.13 8.87 18.04
C SER A 124 -15.94 9.84 17.99
N VAL A 125 -14.88 9.46 17.27
CA VAL A 125 -13.69 10.30 17.08
C VAL A 125 -14.05 11.55 16.27
N ALA A 126 -14.78 11.43 15.16
CA ALA A 126 -15.18 12.59 14.36
C ALA A 126 -15.95 13.63 15.19
N LYS A 127 -16.84 13.18 16.08
CA LYS A 127 -17.54 14.05 17.02
C LYS A 127 -16.60 14.71 18.02
N SER A 128 -15.61 14.00 18.57
CA SER A 128 -14.67 14.56 19.54
C SER A 128 -13.75 15.62 18.94
N VAL A 129 -13.32 15.42 17.69
CA VAL A 129 -12.42 16.36 16.97
C VAL A 129 -13.16 17.42 16.13
N GLY A 130 -14.50 17.38 16.10
CA GLY A 130 -15.33 18.33 15.36
C GLY A 130 -15.14 18.26 13.84
N GLN A 131 -15.01 17.05 13.28
CA GLN A 131 -14.81 16.80 11.85
C GLN A 131 -15.93 15.93 11.28
N ASP A 132 -16.02 15.87 9.95
CA ASP A 132 -16.94 14.97 9.27
C ASP A 132 -16.48 13.51 9.42
N SER A 133 -17.41 12.59 9.71
CA SER A 133 -17.06 11.17 9.92
C SER A 133 -16.42 10.51 8.71
N SER A 134 -16.69 10.99 7.49
CA SER A 134 -16.09 10.46 6.26
C SER A 134 -14.57 10.61 6.21
N LEU A 135 -14.00 11.56 6.96
CA LEU A 135 -12.55 11.77 7.07
C LEU A 135 -11.89 10.83 8.10
N LEU A 136 -12.69 10.12 8.91
CA LEU A 136 -12.22 9.29 10.02
C LEU A 136 -12.44 7.79 9.79
N ILE A 137 -13.45 7.40 9.01
CA ILE A 137 -13.79 5.99 8.76
C ILE A 137 -12.58 5.22 8.19
N GLY A 138 -11.88 5.80 7.21
CA GLY A 138 -10.73 5.18 6.56
C GLY A 138 -9.58 4.89 7.51
N ILE A 139 -9.11 5.92 8.23
CA ILE A 139 -8.01 5.79 9.20
C ILE A 139 -8.41 4.92 10.41
N THR A 140 -9.69 4.87 10.78
CA THR A 140 -10.21 3.96 11.81
C THR A 140 -10.10 2.50 11.37
N ALA A 141 -10.49 2.19 10.13
CA ALA A 141 -10.36 0.84 9.59
C ALA A 141 -8.91 0.37 9.53
N VAL A 142 -8.00 1.27 9.12
CA VAL A 142 -6.56 1.04 9.18
C VAL A 142 -6.10 0.77 10.62
N GLY A 143 -6.52 1.60 11.58
CA GLY A 143 -6.16 1.44 12.99
C GLY A 143 -6.58 0.09 13.58
N LEU A 144 -7.80 -0.38 13.29
CA LEU A 144 -8.26 -1.69 13.76
C LEU A 144 -7.47 -2.84 13.12
N MET A 145 -7.14 -2.76 11.82
CA MET A 145 -6.28 -3.76 11.18
C MET A 145 -4.85 -3.73 11.73
N THR A 146 -4.31 -2.54 12.04
CA THR A 146 -3.02 -2.41 12.73
C THR A 146 -3.07 -3.12 14.08
N LEU A 147 -4.12 -2.90 14.89
CA LEU A 147 -4.31 -3.63 16.15
C LEU A 147 -4.30 -5.16 15.93
N VAL A 148 -5.02 -5.66 14.92
CA VAL A 148 -5.05 -7.10 14.57
C VAL A 148 -3.65 -7.66 14.27
N GLN A 149 -2.83 -6.91 13.53
CA GLN A 149 -1.52 -7.40 13.09
C GLN A 149 -0.40 -7.14 14.09
N THR A 150 -0.58 -6.26 15.08
CA THR A 150 0.48 -5.95 16.05
C THR A 150 0.18 -6.41 17.47
N GLY A 151 -1.10 -6.67 17.78
CA GLY A 151 -1.60 -6.92 19.13
C GLY A 151 -1.67 -5.63 19.95
N LEU A 152 -2.51 -5.66 20.99
CA LEU A 152 -2.82 -4.51 21.85
C LEU A 152 -1.59 -3.98 22.58
N ASP A 153 -0.70 -4.86 23.03
CA ASP A 153 0.50 -4.45 23.77
C ASP A 153 1.41 -3.55 22.91
N ALA A 154 1.75 -3.99 21.70
CA ALA A 154 2.59 -3.21 20.79
C ALA A 154 1.85 -1.97 20.29
N PHE A 155 0.55 -2.10 20.00
CA PHE A 155 -0.29 -1.00 19.57
C PHE A 155 -0.31 0.12 20.62
N SER A 156 -0.56 -0.22 21.89
CA SER A 156 -0.63 0.73 23.00
C SER A 156 0.73 1.31 23.38
N ALA A 157 1.81 0.53 23.24
CA ALA A 157 3.17 0.96 23.56
C ALA A 157 3.78 1.92 22.53
N ALA A 158 3.34 1.87 21.27
CA ALA A 158 3.77 2.83 20.25
C ALA A 158 3.35 4.26 20.64
N SER A 159 4.10 5.29 20.25
CA SER A 159 3.89 6.66 20.77
C SER A 159 2.51 7.21 20.45
N GLY A 160 1.94 6.81 19.30
CA GLY A 160 0.68 7.36 18.82
C GLY A 160 0.81 8.78 18.29
N GLU A 161 2.03 9.31 18.18
CA GLU A 161 2.25 10.65 17.65
C GLU A 161 1.92 10.67 16.16
N SER A 162 0.93 11.48 15.79
CA SER A 162 0.71 11.85 14.40
C SER A 162 1.77 12.87 13.98
N ALA A 163 2.51 12.59 12.92
CA ALA A 163 3.37 13.61 12.33
C ALA A 163 2.52 14.82 11.93
N LYS A 164 2.98 16.04 12.22
CA LYS A 164 2.29 17.25 11.74
C LYS A 164 2.15 17.16 10.23
N ALA A 165 0.93 17.39 9.74
CA ALA A 165 0.65 17.36 8.31
C ALA A 165 1.70 18.20 7.56
N SER A 166 2.31 17.59 6.55
CA SER A 166 3.39 18.17 5.77
C SER A 166 3.12 18.04 4.27
N GLY A 167 3.93 18.71 3.45
CA GLY A 167 3.78 18.67 1.99
C GLY A 167 2.38 19.05 1.51
N LEU A 168 1.85 18.24 0.60
CA LEU A 168 0.52 18.41 0.03
C LEU A 168 -0.59 18.19 1.07
N LEU A 169 -0.37 17.28 2.03
CA LEU A 169 -1.36 16.92 3.05
C LEU A 169 -1.66 18.06 4.04
N LYS A 170 -0.88 19.15 4.07
CA LYS A 170 -1.25 20.37 4.81
C LYS A 170 -2.57 21.00 4.33
N LYS A 171 -2.98 20.74 3.09
CA LYS A 171 -4.15 21.39 2.47
C LYS A 171 -5.46 20.71 2.88
N SER A 172 -6.59 21.36 2.54
CA SER A 172 -7.91 20.73 2.66
C SER A 172 -8.03 19.50 1.75
N PRO A 173 -8.94 18.56 2.05
CA PRO A 173 -9.14 17.35 1.25
C PRO A 173 -9.34 17.65 -0.25
N GLU A 174 -10.16 18.65 -0.58
CA GLU A 174 -10.48 19.04 -1.95
C GLU A 174 -9.25 19.59 -2.68
N LYS A 175 -8.39 20.32 -1.96
CA LYS A 175 -7.14 20.86 -2.50
C LYS A 175 -6.07 19.80 -2.70
N VAL A 176 -6.12 18.71 -1.93
CA VAL A 176 -5.29 17.53 -2.19
C VAL A 176 -5.77 16.82 -3.45
N LEU A 177 -7.07 16.57 -3.57
CA LEU A 177 -7.67 15.95 -4.77
C LEU A 177 -7.38 16.75 -6.05
N GLU A 178 -7.55 18.06 -6.02
CA GLU A 178 -7.21 18.95 -7.15
C GLU A 178 -5.71 18.85 -7.53
N ALA A 179 -4.83 18.74 -6.53
CA ALA A 179 -3.39 18.71 -6.77
C ALA A 179 -2.90 17.36 -7.33
N ARG A 180 -3.52 16.24 -6.95
CA ARG A 180 -3.18 14.88 -7.42
C ARG A 180 -3.27 14.73 -8.93
N THR A 181 -4.18 15.46 -9.56
CA THR A 181 -4.42 15.39 -11.01
C THR A 181 -3.95 16.65 -11.73
N LYS A 182 -3.25 17.56 -11.04
CA LYS A 182 -2.84 18.83 -11.61
C LYS A 182 -1.75 18.65 -12.67
N GLU A 183 -2.08 19.08 -13.87
CA GLU A 183 -1.16 19.08 -15.00
C GLU A 183 -0.05 20.14 -14.83
N LYS A 184 1.15 19.83 -15.34
CA LYS A 184 2.24 20.81 -15.45
C LYS A 184 1.76 21.91 -16.41
N LYS A 185 1.82 23.18 -15.98
CA LYS A 185 1.46 24.30 -16.85
C LYS A 185 2.50 24.39 -17.98
N GLY A 186 2.10 24.08 -19.21
CA GLY A 186 2.93 24.34 -20.39
C GLY A 186 3.07 25.85 -20.62
N GLY A 187 4.22 26.30 -21.12
CA GLY A 187 4.39 27.67 -21.61
C GLY A 187 3.45 27.97 -22.79
N LEU A 188 3.29 29.26 -23.15
CA LEU A 188 2.32 29.74 -24.16
C LEU A 188 2.36 29.03 -25.54
N LEU A 189 3.42 28.28 -25.85
CA LEU A 189 3.62 27.56 -27.12
C LEU A 189 3.63 26.02 -26.97
N GLY A 190 3.40 25.49 -25.77
CA GLY A 190 3.45 24.05 -25.48
C GLY A 190 2.34 23.21 -26.10
N PHE A 191 1.30 23.83 -26.66
CA PHE A 191 0.17 23.13 -27.30
C PHE A 191 0.54 22.48 -28.66
N LEU A 192 1.68 22.85 -29.25
CA LEU A 192 2.11 22.36 -30.58
C LEU A 192 3.03 21.13 -30.53
N ARG A 193 3.54 20.73 -29.34
CA ARG A 193 4.42 19.56 -29.18
C ARG A 193 3.74 18.50 -28.32
N THR A 194 3.14 17.50 -28.96
CA THR A 194 2.42 16.41 -28.28
C THR A 194 3.33 15.26 -27.83
N VAL A 195 4.47 15.06 -28.47
CA VAL A 195 5.39 13.94 -28.20
C VAL A 195 6.35 14.19 -27.03
N ASP A 196 6.71 15.45 -26.77
CA ASP A 196 7.62 15.83 -25.67
C ASP A 196 6.86 16.36 -24.44
N LYS A 197 5.56 16.04 -24.32
CA LYS A 197 4.77 16.52 -23.19
C LYS A 197 5.21 15.81 -21.92
N GLU A 198 5.63 16.59 -20.94
CA GLU A 198 6.01 16.10 -19.61
C GLU A 198 4.86 16.22 -18.62
N PHE A 199 4.71 15.19 -17.81
CA PHE A 199 3.77 15.09 -16.71
C PHE A 199 4.50 14.93 -15.39
N ARG A 200 3.78 15.23 -14.32
CA ARG A 200 4.33 15.12 -12.97
C ARG A 200 3.87 13.85 -12.29
N VAL A 201 4.80 13.15 -11.67
CA VAL A 201 4.53 12.04 -10.75
C VAL A 201 4.91 12.50 -9.34
N ASN A 202 3.94 12.61 -8.43
CA ASN A 202 4.21 12.81 -7.01
C ASN A 202 4.37 11.43 -6.35
N TRP A 203 5.50 11.16 -5.71
CA TRP A 203 5.77 9.85 -5.09
C TRP A 203 5.70 9.86 -3.56
N ASP A 204 5.69 11.04 -2.94
CA ASP A 204 5.45 11.23 -1.50
C ASP A 204 4.73 12.58 -1.25
N GLU A 205 3.43 12.52 -0.96
CA GLU A 205 2.61 13.71 -0.72
C GLU A 205 2.92 14.40 0.62
N THR A 206 3.69 13.75 1.50
CA THR A 206 4.06 14.28 2.81
C THR A 206 5.27 15.21 2.73
N LYS A 207 6.03 15.21 1.63
CA LYS A 207 7.26 15.98 1.48
C LYS A 207 7.21 16.92 0.29
N GLU A 208 7.60 18.18 0.52
CA GLU A 208 7.72 19.14 -0.58
C GLU A 208 8.85 18.70 -1.52
N GLY A 209 8.63 18.87 -2.83
CA GLY A 209 9.62 18.49 -3.85
C GLY A 209 9.75 17.00 -4.13
N SER A 210 8.93 16.13 -3.52
CA SER A 210 8.96 14.67 -3.76
C SER A 210 8.18 14.27 -5.02
N GLN A 211 8.73 14.69 -6.16
CA GLN A 211 8.14 14.53 -7.48
C GLN A 211 9.22 14.29 -8.55
N PHE A 212 8.90 13.54 -9.60
CA PHE A 212 9.71 13.44 -10.81
C PHE A 212 8.86 13.68 -12.07
N ASP A 213 9.51 13.95 -13.19
CA ASP A 213 8.84 14.20 -14.47
C ASP A 213 8.88 12.93 -15.36
N VAL A 214 7.75 12.63 -16.01
CA VAL A 214 7.58 11.52 -16.93
C VAL A 214 7.12 12.04 -18.29
N ILE A 215 7.64 11.49 -19.38
CA ILE A 215 7.24 11.90 -20.74
C ILE A 215 5.93 11.19 -21.09
N TYR A 216 5.12 11.78 -21.98
CA TYR A 216 3.93 11.14 -22.51
C TYR A 216 4.22 9.73 -23.04
N ASN A 217 3.39 8.76 -22.62
CA ASN A 217 3.50 7.32 -22.89
C ASN A 217 4.76 6.63 -22.37
N GLU A 218 5.54 7.29 -21.52
CA GLU A 218 6.65 6.66 -20.83
C GLU A 218 6.18 5.93 -19.57
N GLU A 219 6.81 4.80 -19.25
CA GLU A 219 6.58 4.08 -18.00
C GLU A 219 7.03 4.89 -16.77
N LEU A 220 6.26 4.82 -15.69
CA LEU A 220 6.61 5.48 -14.43
C LEU A 220 8.01 5.10 -13.93
N ALA A 221 8.42 3.83 -14.09
CA ALA A 221 9.76 3.37 -13.72
C ALA A 221 10.88 4.00 -14.58
N SER A 222 10.62 4.31 -15.86
CA SER A 222 11.57 4.98 -16.75
C SER A 222 11.71 6.46 -16.36
N GLY A 223 10.59 7.13 -16.05
CA GLY A 223 10.60 8.49 -15.50
C GLY A 223 11.35 8.58 -14.16
N ALA A 224 11.09 7.64 -13.25
CA ALA A 224 11.75 7.59 -11.95
C ALA A 224 13.26 7.36 -12.05
N ALA A 225 13.73 6.56 -13.01
CA ALA A 225 15.16 6.31 -13.22
C ALA A 225 15.93 7.54 -13.73
N ARG A 226 15.25 8.53 -14.32
CA ARG A 226 15.89 9.82 -14.65
C ARG A 226 16.03 10.76 -13.47
N ASP A 227 15.27 10.54 -12.39
CA ASP A 227 15.41 11.32 -11.18
C ASP A 227 16.71 10.93 -10.47
N GLN A 228 17.75 11.71 -10.69
CA GLN A 228 19.06 11.57 -10.04
C GLN A 228 19.30 12.71 -9.03
N SER A 229 18.22 13.28 -8.48
CA SER A 229 18.31 14.39 -7.53
C SER A 229 19.00 14.04 -6.21
N GLN A 230 19.10 12.75 -5.89
CA GLN A 230 19.79 12.23 -4.72
C GLN A 230 20.23 10.77 -4.91
N ASN A 231 21.08 10.26 -4.01
CA ASN A 231 21.42 8.85 -3.97
C ASN A 231 20.23 8.05 -3.39
N TRP A 232 19.46 7.42 -4.28
CA TRP A 232 18.28 6.64 -3.88
C TRP A 232 18.63 5.33 -3.19
N LEU A 233 19.74 4.70 -3.58
CA LEU A 233 20.19 3.43 -3.01
C LEU A 233 20.58 3.57 -1.53
N GLU A 234 21.18 4.70 -1.15
CA GLU A 234 21.49 4.99 0.26
C GLU A 234 20.23 5.20 1.11
N ARG A 235 19.11 5.61 0.49
CA ARG A 235 17.84 5.83 1.17
C ARG A 235 17.03 4.54 1.30
N ASP A 236 17.08 3.70 0.28
CA ASP A 236 16.40 2.42 0.21
C ASP A 236 17.22 1.48 -0.70
N GLU A 237 17.71 0.37 -0.16
CA GLU A 237 18.57 -0.57 -0.88
C GLU A 237 17.92 -1.18 -2.14
N ARG A 238 16.58 -1.11 -2.22
CA ARG A 238 15.80 -1.60 -3.35
C ARG A 238 15.79 -0.61 -4.52
N CYS A 239 16.16 0.65 -4.28
CA CYS A 239 16.10 1.76 -5.21
C CYS A 239 17.43 2.00 -5.94
N GLY A 240 17.85 1.02 -6.75
CA GLY A 240 19.14 1.06 -7.46
C GLY A 240 19.24 2.03 -8.64
N GLU A 241 18.12 2.32 -9.32
CA GLU A 241 18.10 3.19 -10.52
C GLU A 241 17.48 4.57 -10.28
N GLY A 242 16.58 4.69 -9.31
CA GLY A 242 15.75 5.87 -9.07
C GLY A 242 14.85 5.67 -7.86
N VAL A 243 13.93 6.60 -7.59
CA VAL A 243 13.09 6.56 -6.39
C VAL A 243 12.15 5.35 -6.30
N ILE A 244 11.79 4.73 -7.43
CA ILE A 244 10.97 3.51 -7.47
C ILE A 244 11.90 2.29 -7.46
N PRO A 245 11.68 1.29 -6.59
CA PRO A 245 12.40 0.02 -6.65
C PRO A 245 12.22 -0.69 -7.99
N VAL A 246 13.30 -1.05 -8.67
CA VAL A 246 13.24 -1.74 -9.97
C VAL A 246 14.37 -2.76 -10.05
N GLU A 247 14.03 -4.03 -10.28
CA GLU A 247 15.00 -5.09 -10.60
C GLU A 247 14.85 -5.61 -12.03
N CYS A 248 13.67 -5.42 -12.64
CA CYS A 248 13.38 -5.78 -14.02
C CYS A 248 12.41 -4.78 -14.64
N ARG A 249 12.33 -4.75 -15.97
CA ARG A 249 11.41 -3.89 -16.74
C ARG A 249 10.38 -4.68 -17.55
N SER A 250 10.14 -5.93 -17.16
CA SER A 250 9.35 -6.91 -17.94
C SER A 250 8.21 -7.55 -17.15
N ALA A 251 7.78 -6.91 -16.05
CA ALA A 251 6.78 -7.46 -15.12
C ALA A 251 7.12 -8.85 -14.55
N ALA A 252 8.41 -9.20 -14.45
CA ALA A 252 8.85 -10.52 -14.01
C ALA A 252 9.20 -10.63 -12.52
N CYS A 253 9.59 -9.53 -11.86
CA CYS A 253 10.09 -9.55 -10.47
C CYS A 253 9.11 -9.04 -9.41
N GLY A 254 8.18 -8.15 -9.76
CA GLY A 254 7.23 -7.56 -8.81
C GLY A 254 7.79 -6.50 -7.87
N THR A 255 9.03 -6.04 -8.05
CA THR A 255 9.64 -5.04 -7.14
C THR A 255 9.11 -3.62 -7.33
N CYS A 256 8.78 -3.25 -8.57
CA CYS A 256 8.29 -1.91 -8.93
C CYS A 256 6.79 -1.68 -8.70
N TRP A 257 6.18 -2.38 -7.75
CA TRP A 257 4.77 -2.23 -7.46
C TRP A 257 4.50 -0.92 -6.71
N VAL A 258 3.42 -0.23 -7.08
CA VAL A 258 3.03 1.08 -6.53
C VAL A 258 1.52 1.13 -6.31
N GLY A 259 1.11 1.94 -5.32
CA GLY A 259 -0.28 2.33 -5.15
C GLY A 259 -0.55 3.69 -5.81
N VAL A 260 -1.55 3.80 -6.67
CA VAL A 260 -1.95 5.02 -7.35
C VAL A 260 -3.07 5.69 -6.56
N ILE A 261 -2.72 6.75 -5.82
CA ILE A 261 -3.66 7.49 -4.96
C ILE A 261 -4.40 8.60 -5.71
N GLY A 262 -3.97 8.96 -6.92
CA GLY A 262 -4.70 9.84 -7.82
C GLY A 262 -4.17 9.83 -9.25
N GLY A 263 -5.05 10.07 -10.21
CA GLY A 263 -4.71 10.07 -11.64
C GLY A 263 -4.63 8.67 -12.28
N ALA A 264 -5.26 7.64 -11.69
CA ALA A 264 -5.24 6.29 -12.25
C ALA A 264 -5.82 6.23 -13.68
N GLU A 265 -6.81 7.07 -13.97
CA GLU A 265 -7.42 7.24 -15.29
C GLU A 265 -6.46 7.78 -16.36
N LYS A 266 -5.32 8.35 -15.93
CA LYS A 266 -4.27 8.94 -16.78
C LYS A 266 -3.07 8.01 -16.97
N LEU A 267 -3.16 6.77 -16.52
CA LEU A 267 -2.18 5.73 -16.84
C LEU A 267 -2.72 4.86 -17.97
N SER A 268 -1.86 4.20 -18.73
CA SER A 268 -2.28 3.20 -19.73
C SER A 268 -3.12 2.07 -19.11
N ASP A 269 -3.95 1.44 -19.93
CA ASP A 269 -4.70 0.24 -19.51
C ASP A 269 -3.73 -0.86 -19.09
N VAL A 270 -4.10 -1.60 -18.04
CA VAL A 270 -3.27 -2.70 -17.57
C VAL A 270 -3.21 -3.83 -18.60
N ALA A 271 -2.00 -4.20 -18.99
CA ALA A 271 -1.76 -5.27 -19.94
C ALA A 271 -2.02 -6.65 -19.32
N ARG A 272 -2.32 -7.65 -20.17
CA ARG A 272 -2.57 -9.04 -19.74
C ARG A 272 -1.42 -9.61 -18.89
N LEU A 273 -0.18 -9.27 -19.23
CA LEU A 273 1.01 -9.74 -18.51
C LEU A 273 1.04 -9.21 -17.08
N GLU A 274 0.86 -7.90 -16.89
CA GLU A 274 0.79 -7.26 -15.57
C GLU A 274 -0.31 -7.90 -14.72
N ARG A 275 -1.55 -8.02 -15.25
CA ARG A 275 -2.68 -8.63 -14.53
C ARG A 275 -2.35 -10.02 -13.98
N LYS A 276 -1.72 -10.84 -14.81
CA LYS A 276 -1.33 -12.20 -14.44
C LYS A 276 -0.24 -12.19 -13.36
N GLN A 277 0.77 -11.35 -13.53
CA GLN A 277 1.93 -11.31 -12.63
C GLN A 277 1.58 -10.72 -11.26
N MET A 278 0.70 -9.73 -11.20
CA MET A 278 0.20 -9.18 -9.93
C MET A 278 -0.48 -10.24 -9.04
N LYS A 279 -1.11 -11.27 -9.64
CA LYS A 279 -1.66 -12.42 -8.90
C LYS A 279 -0.55 -13.31 -8.35
N VAL A 280 0.48 -13.59 -9.14
CA VAL A 280 1.66 -14.37 -8.73
C VAL A 280 2.39 -13.68 -7.58
N PHE A 281 2.58 -12.36 -7.66
CA PHE A 281 3.23 -11.59 -6.60
C PHE A 281 2.40 -11.55 -5.31
N GLY A 282 1.07 -11.52 -5.44
CA GLY A 282 0.15 -11.51 -4.29
C GLY A 282 -0.38 -10.13 -3.92
N TYR A 283 -0.17 -9.12 -4.77
CA TYR A 283 -0.55 -7.72 -4.50
C TYR A 283 -2.03 -7.40 -4.73
N LYS A 284 -2.85 -8.40 -5.08
CA LYS A 284 -4.32 -8.31 -5.24
C LYS A 284 -4.78 -7.04 -6.00
N GLN A 285 -4.21 -6.85 -7.20
CA GLN A 285 -4.68 -5.86 -8.18
C GLN A 285 -6.13 -6.17 -8.58
N GLY A 286 -6.96 -5.14 -8.73
CA GLY A 286 -8.32 -5.28 -9.22
C GLY A 286 -8.40 -5.61 -10.72
N ASP A 287 -9.56 -6.09 -11.17
CA ASP A 287 -9.78 -6.50 -12.56
C ASP A 287 -10.18 -5.34 -13.49
N GLU A 288 -10.34 -4.12 -12.96
CA GLU A 288 -10.59 -2.90 -13.72
C GLU A 288 -9.45 -2.56 -14.71
N ALA A 289 -9.73 -1.76 -15.74
CA ALA A 289 -8.74 -1.35 -16.75
C ALA A 289 -7.63 -0.45 -16.18
N LYS A 290 -7.97 0.37 -15.19
CA LYS A 290 -7.09 1.34 -14.54
C LYS A 290 -7.03 1.07 -13.03
N PRO A 291 -6.41 -0.04 -12.59
CA PRO A 291 -6.43 -0.40 -11.18
C PRO A 291 -5.51 0.49 -10.35
N ILE A 292 -5.83 0.61 -9.05
CA ILE A 292 -5.04 1.43 -8.11
C ILE A 292 -3.70 0.79 -7.74
N MET A 293 -3.56 -0.53 -7.87
CA MET A 293 -2.26 -1.20 -7.71
C MET A 293 -1.66 -1.39 -9.10
N ARG A 294 -0.44 -0.96 -9.34
CA ARG A 294 0.22 -1.08 -10.65
C ARG A 294 1.67 -1.55 -10.52
N LEU A 295 2.21 -2.14 -11.59
CA LEU A 295 3.66 -2.22 -11.79
C LEU A 295 4.13 -0.96 -12.52
N ALA A 296 5.00 -0.18 -11.88
CA ALA A 296 5.51 1.07 -12.45
C ALA A 296 6.27 0.86 -13.77
N CYS A 297 6.86 -0.31 -14.00
CA CYS A 297 7.50 -0.65 -15.28
C CYS A 297 6.53 -1.00 -16.41
N GLN A 298 5.21 -1.01 -16.16
CA GLN A 298 4.17 -1.31 -17.14
C GLN A 298 3.12 -0.19 -17.25
N ALA A 299 3.05 0.70 -16.25
CA ALA A 299 2.15 1.84 -16.24
C ALA A 299 2.76 3.01 -17.01
N GLN A 300 2.24 3.28 -18.21
CA GLN A 300 2.65 4.43 -19.03
C GLN A 300 1.81 5.66 -18.68
N ALA A 301 2.43 6.83 -18.59
CA ALA A 301 1.76 8.06 -18.18
C ALA A 301 1.20 8.85 -19.37
N GLU A 302 -0.10 9.13 -19.33
CA GLU A 302 -0.82 10.01 -20.26
C GLU A 302 -1.18 11.36 -19.60
N GLY A 303 -0.85 11.52 -18.31
CA GLY A 303 -1.17 12.69 -17.49
C GLY A 303 -0.44 12.66 -16.13
N SER A 304 -0.59 13.73 -15.35
CA SER A 304 -0.02 13.77 -13.99
C SER A 304 -0.71 12.80 -13.03
N VAL A 305 0.08 12.12 -12.19
CA VAL A 305 -0.40 11.14 -11.20
C VAL A 305 0.25 11.32 -9.83
N SER A 306 -0.42 10.84 -8.79
CA SER A 306 0.16 10.67 -7.46
C SER A 306 0.20 9.20 -7.11
N ILE A 307 1.37 8.74 -6.66
CA ILE A 307 1.61 7.36 -6.26
C ILE A 307 2.14 7.30 -4.82
N VAL A 308 2.11 6.10 -4.26
CA VAL A 308 2.73 5.76 -2.98
C VAL A 308 3.57 4.51 -3.18
N LEU A 309 4.77 4.54 -2.62
CA LEU A 309 5.71 3.43 -2.68
C LEU A 309 5.54 2.55 -1.43
N PRO A 310 5.40 1.23 -1.61
CA PRO A 310 5.37 0.31 -0.48
C PRO A 310 6.74 0.24 0.19
N PRO A 311 6.78 0.07 1.53
CA PRO A 311 8.05 -0.04 2.25
C PRO A 311 8.75 -1.40 2.04
N TRP A 312 8.14 -2.31 1.29
CA TRP A 312 8.66 -3.66 1.00
C TRP A 312 8.20 -4.18 -0.37
N ASN A 313 8.77 -5.30 -0.82
CA ASN A 313 8.28 -6.11 -1.95
C ASN A 313 8.55 -7.60 -1.71
N GLY A 314 7.83 -8.46 -2.42
CA GLY A 314 8.00 -9.91 -2.38
C GLY A 314 7.04 -10.66 -3.31
N VAL A 315 7.23 -11.98 -3.40
CA VAL A 315 6.49 -12.90 -4.27
C VAL A 315 5.92 -14.04 -3.44
N PHE A 316 4.64 -13.92 -3.06
CA PHE A 316 3.99 -14.87 -2.14
C PHE A 316 2.62 -15.38 -2.62
N GLY A 317 2.12 -14.86 -3.74
CA GLY A 317 0.76 -15.14 -4.22
C GLY A 317 0.47 -16.63 -4.47
N LYS A 318 1.45 -17.40 -4.98
CA LYS A 318 1.31 -18.85 -5.16
C LYS A 318 1.07 -19.56 -3.82
N LYS A 319 1.93 -19.33 -2.83
CA LYS A 319 1.90 -20.04 -1.54
C LYS A 319 0.72 -19.63 -0.67
N ILE A 320 0.30 -18.37 -0.74
CA ILE A 320 -0.75 -17.84 0.14
C ILE A 320 -2.15 -17.91 -0.49
N TYR A 321 -2.25 -17.70 -1.81
CA TYR A 321 -3.54 -17.63 -2.51
C TYR A 321 -3.76 -18.77 -3.52
N GLY A 322 -2.83 -19.72 -3.65
CA GLY A 322 -2.98 -20.87 -4.52
C GLY A 322 -2.99 -20.54 -6.02
N VAL A 323 -2.34 -19.45 -6.43
CA VAL A 323 -2.32 -19.01 -7.83
C VAL A 323 -1.49 -19.97 -8.69
N GLU A 324 -2.10 -20.57 -9.71
CA GLU A 324 -1.40 -21.43 -10.69
C GLU A 324 -0.39 -20.62 -11.52
N ARG A 325 0.84 -21.13 -11.64
CA ARG A 325 1.90 -20.53 -12.45
C ARG A 325 1.62 -20.84 -13.91
N VAL A 326 1.63 -19.81 -14.77
CA VAL A 326 1.79 -20.04 -16.21
C VAL A 326 3.21 -19.58 -16.55
N GLU A 327 4.04 -20.51 -17.00
CA GLU A 327 5.41 -20.26 -17.42
C GLU A 327 5.47 -19.15 -18.47
N LEU A 328 6.46 -18.29 -18.33
CA LEU A 328 6.85 -17.30 -19.34
C LEU A 328 8.37 -17.36 -19.40
N GLU A 329 8.97 -17.35 -20.58
CA GLU A 329 10.42 -17.27 -20.76
C GLU A 329 11.02 -16.07 -19.99
N PRO A 330 12.19 -16.19 -19.32
CA PRO A 330 12.80 -15.07 -18.61
C PRO A 330 13.31 -14.01 -19.61
N ALA A 331 12.94 -12.75 -19.40
CA ALA A 331 13.40 -11.66 -20.27
C ALA A 331 14.82 -11.17 -19.95
N THR A 332 15.36 -11.46 -18.76
CA THR A 332 16.71 -11.04 -18.31
C THR A 332 17.36 -12.10 -17.42
N THR A 333 18.69 -12.04 -17.29
CA THR A 333 19.48 -12.93 -16.43
C THR A 333 19.17 -12.74 -14.94
N SER A 334 18.89 -11.52 -14.49
CA SER A 334 18.46 -11.25 -13.12
C SER A 334 17.07 -11.82 -12.83
N ALA A 335 16.14 -11.71 -13.79
CA ALA A 335 14.83 -12.36 -13.69
C ALA A 335 14.93 -13.89 -13.73
N LYS A 336 15.94 -14.44 -14.42
CA LYS A 336 16.26 -15.86 -14.37
C LYS A 336 16.76 -16.28 -12.99
N LYS A 337 17.72 -15.55 -12.42
CA LYS A 337 18.29 -15.84 -11.09
C LYS A 337 17.25 -15.75 -9.98
N LEU A 338 16.39 -14.72 -10.00
CA LEU A 338 15.26 -14.62 -9.07
C LEU A 338 14.31 -15.82 -9.21
N ARG A 339 14.06 -16.30 -10.43
CA ARG A 339 13.22 -17.49 -10.64
C ARG A 339 13.87 -18.77 -10.17
N GLU A 340 15.17 -18.93 -10.36
CA GLU A 340 15.94 -20.06 -9.84
C GLU A 340 15.86 -20.08 -8.32
N THR A 341 16.03 -18.92 -7.66
CA THR A 341 15.85 -18.77 -6.22
C THR A 341 14.41 -19.08 -5.78
N ILE A 342 13.40 -18.62 -6.53
CA ILE A 342 11.99 -18.95 -6.26
C ILE A 342 11.74 -20.45 -6.45
N GLU A 343 12.28 -21.09 -7.48
CA GLU A 343 12.11 -22.53 -7.73
C GLU A 343 12.75 -23.38 -6.65
N GLU A 344 14.00 -23.08 -6.27
CA GLU A 344 14.69 -23.75 -5.16
C GLU A 344 13.88 -23.65 -3.86
N ALA A 345 13.33 -22.47 -3.57
CA ALA A 345 12.49 -22.25 -2.40
C ALA A 345 11.14 -22.99 -2.46
N LEU A 346 10.58 -23.19 -3.65
CA LEU A 346 9.34 -23.93 -3.82
C LEU A 346 9.57 -25.45 -3.67
N THR A 347 10.70 -25.98 -4.15
CA THR A 347 11.04 -27.41 -4.06
C THR A 347 11.46 -27.86 -2.65
N LEU A 348 12.19 -27.03 -1.90
CA LEU A 348 12.62 -27.36 -0.53
C LEU A 348 11.45 -27.49 0.47
N SER A 349 10.27 -27.01 0.10
CA SER A 349 9.05 -27.06 0.92
C SER A 349 8.11 -28.23 0.60
N GLU A 350 8.45 -29.07 -0.38
CA GLU A 350 7.66 -30.27 -0.74
C GLU A 350 8.30 -31.57 -0.18
N ASP A 351 9.54 -31.50 0.32
CA ASP A 351 10.31 -32.63 0.88
C ASP A 351 10.38 -32.63 2.43
N ASN A 352 9.69 -31.71 3.10
CA ASN A 352 9.42 -31.70 4.56
C ASN A 352 7.92 -31.58 4.80
#